data_AF-A0A7S3KYD1-F1
#
_entry.id   AF-A0A7S3KYD1-F1
#
_cell.length_a   1.000
_cell.length_b   1.000
_cell.length_c   1.000
_cell.angle_alpha   90.00
_cell.angle_beta   90.00
_cell.angle_gamma   90.00
#
_symmetry.space_group_name_H-M   'P 1'
#
loop_
_entity.id
_entity.type
_entity.pdbx_description
1 polymer ?
#
loop_
_entity_poly.entity_id
_entity_poly.type
_entity_poly.pdbx_seq_one_letter_code
_entity_poly.pdbx_strand_id
1 'polypeptide(L)'
;EACRCSRNCDDLLENPTGCGDITMPCLLDCVLSVEMIRQNRCNGSRLLRVRKRIRQLHRLAKESPLNVMGKLHLAQAEVASTCGRRERAYMKYVSAIALSEKSGFLFQTALANELAGKHFLRFGSKDLATRYLNEAVRVYHVWGATAKVNHLVAELGLA
;
A
#
# COMPACT_ATOMS: atom_id res chain seq x y z
N GLU A 1 16.09 -0.53 16.53
CA GLU A 1 15.21 -1.72 16.63
C GLU A 1 14.44 -2.06 15.35
N ALA A 2 13.89 -1.07 14.61
CA ALA A 2 13.18 -1.31 13.34
C ALA A 2 13.94 -2.14 12.28
N CYS A 3 15.28 -2.00 12.16
CA CYS A 3 16.10 -2.83 11.26
C CYS A 3 16.20 -4.30 11.69
N ARG A 4 16.05 -4.62 12.99
CA ARG A 4 16.14 -5.98 13.51
C ARG A 4 14.83 -6.74 13.26
N CYS A 5 13.70 -6.09 13.52
CA CYS A 5 12.36 -6.61 13.22
C CYS A 5 12.18 -6.89 11.71
N SER A 6 12.79 -6.05 10.89
CA SER A 6 12.80 -6.22 9.44
C SER A 6 13.58 -7.43 8.92
N ARG A 7 14.64 -7.89 9.60
CA ARG A 7 15.39 -9.09 9.16
C ARG A 7 14.61 -10.38 9.41
N ASN A 8 13.95 -10.50 10.58
CA ASN A 8 13.05 -11.62 10.86
C ASN A 8 11.88 -11.72 9.88
N CYS A 9 11.39 -10.58 9.36
CA CYS A 9 10.36 -10.59 8.34
C CYS A 9 10.87 -11.09 6.98
N ASP A 10 12.15 -10.86 6.65
CA ASP A 10 12.72 -11.31 5.39
C ASP A 10 12.80 -12.85 5.33
N ASP A 11 13.14 -13.52 6.45
CA ASP A 11 13.20 -14.99 6.54
C ASP A 11 11.81 -15.65 6.33
N LEU A 12 10.76 -15.06 6.91
CA LEU A 12 9.36 -15.50 6.74
C LEU A 12 8.84 -15.32 5.30
N LEU A 13 9.36 -14.32 4.59
CA LEU A 13 8.99 -14.05 3.19
C LEU A 13 9.83 -14.85 2.18
N GLU A 14 10.96 -15.41 2.63
CA GLU A 14 11.90 -16.18 1.80
C GLU A 14 11.66 -17.69 1.91
N ASN A 15 11.21 -18.19 3.06
CA ASN A 15 10.83 -19.60 3.26
C ASN A 15 9.39 -19.70 3.79
N PRO A 16 8.36 -19.66 2.91
CA PRO A 16 6.99 -19.86 3.34
C PRO A 16 6.82 -21.32 3.76
N THR A 17 6.89 -21.58 5.06
CA THR A 17 6.47 -22.85 5.66
C THR A 17 4.94 -22.93 5.57
N GLY A 18 4.41 -23.23 4.39
CA GLY A 18 2.99 -23.49 4.15
C GLY A 18 2.39 -22.77 2.95
N CYS A 19 1.20 -23.22 2.56
CA CYS A 19 0.32 -22.66 1.53
C CYS A 19 -0.26 -21.29 1.97
N GLY A 20 0.58 -20.37 2.42
CA GLY A 20 0.19 -19.03 2.86
C GLY A 20 0.35 -18.02 1.72
N ASP A 21 -0.69 -17.24 1.44
CA ASP A 21 -0.63 -16.14 0.47
C ASP A 21 0.39 -15.07 0.90
N ILE A 22 1.64 -15.17 0.42
CA ILE A 22 2.75 -14.23 0.70
C ILE A 22 2.54 -12.83 0.09
N THR A 23 1.48 -12.62 -0.71
CA THR A 23 1.31 -11.39 -1.50
C THR A 23 1.00 -10.17 -0.63
N MET A 24 0.20 -10.33 0.43
CA MET A 24 -0.12 -9.25 1.36
C MET A 24 1.09 -8.80 2.18
N PRO A 25 1.85 -9.71 2.82
CA PRO A 25 3.10 -9.36 3.46
C PRO A 25 4.10 -8.64 2.54
N CYS A 26 4.23 -9.07 1.27
CA CYS A 26 5.08 -8.39 0.28
C CYS A 26 4.62 -6.95 0.00
N LEU A 27 3.30 -6.73 -0.08
CA LEU A 27 2.73 -5.39 -0.25
C LEU A 27 3.02 -4.50 0.96
N LEU A 28 2.79 -5.00 2.18
CA LEU A 28 3.00 -4.22 3.41
C LEU A 28 4.48 -3.86 3.59
N ASP A 29 5.40 -4.79 3.32
CA ASP A 29 6.85 -4.53 3.35
C ASP A 29 7.25 -3.45 2.32
N CYS A 30 6.65 -3.46 1.13
CA CYS A 30 6.80 -2.39 0.14
C CYS A 30 6.34 -1.04 0.70
N VAL A 31 5.11 -0.94 1.20
CA VAL A 31 4.52 0.32 1.69
C VAL A 31 5.32 0.87 2.87
N LEU A 32 5.68 0.04 3.84
CA LEU A 32 6.50 0.44 4.99
C LEU A 32 7.89 0.90 4.56
N SER A 33 8.52 0.20 3.61
CA SER A 33 9.83 0.59 3.10
C SER A 33 9.77 1.93 2.36
N VAL A 34 8.70 2.18 1.58
CA VAL A 34 8.46 3.45 0.89
C VAL A 34 8.21 4.59 1.90
N GLU A 35 7.42 4.35 2.94
CA GLU A 35 7.15 5.36 3.96
C GLU A 35 8.42 5.75 4.72
N MET A 36 9.28 4.77 5.01
CA MET A 36 10.58 5.04 5.64
C MET A 36 11.54 5.81 4.73
N ILE A 37 11.48 5.59 3.40
CA ILE A 37 12.22 6.39 2.42
C ILE A 37 11.73 7.84 2.44
N ARG A 38 10.41 8.09 2.56
CA ARG A 38 9.85 9.45 2.68
C ARG A 38 10.37 10.18 3.92
N GLN A 39 10.57 9.46 5.02
CA GLN A 39 11.12 10.00 6.26
C GLN A 39 12.65 10.17 6.24
N ASN A 40 13.31 10.00 5.08
CA ASN A 40 14.77 10.06 4.89
C ASN A 40 15.57 9.07 5.77
N ARG A 41 14.94 7.99 6.23
CA ARG A 41 15.58 6.97 7.08
C ARG A 41 16.18 5.86 6.22
N CYS A 42 17.41 6.06 5.75
CA CYS A 42 18.26 5.11 5.01
C CYS A 42 17.66 4.64 3.65
N ASN A 43 18.11 5.21 2.53
CA ASN A 43 17.45 5.03 1.23
C ASN A 43 17.96 3.85 0.39
N GLY A 44 19.27 3.54 0.39
CA GLY A 44 19.87 2.58 -0.56
C GLY A 44 19.38 1.14 -0.43
N SER A 45 19.46 0.55 0.76
CA SER A 45 19.07 -0.85 1.01
C SER A 45 17.55 -1.06 0.93
N ARG A 46 16.75 -0.07 1.33
CA ARG A 46 15.27 -0.13 1.27
C ARG A 46 14.75 -0.10 -0.16
N LEU A 47 15.35 0.70 -1.03
CA LEU A 47 14.99 0.74 -2.45
C LEU A 47 15.22 -0.64 -3.12
N LEU A 48 16.31 -1.32 -2.76
CA LEU A 48 16.57 -2.68 -3.25
C LEU A 48 15.51 -3.68 -2.76
N ARG A 49 15.07 -3.57 -1.50
CA ARG A 49 13.99 -4.40 -0.95
C ARG A 49 12.67 -4.17 -1.68
N VAL A 50 12.25 -2.91 -1.85
CA VAL A 50 11.02 -2.57 -2.58
C VAL A 50 11.07 -3.14 -4.01
N ARG A 51 12.22 -3.03 -4.69
CA ARG A 51 12.42 -3.62 -6.03
C ARG A 51 12.35 -5.15 -6.01
N LYS A 52 12.86 -5.82 -4.97
CA LYS A 52 12.76 -7.29 -4.80
C LYS A 52 11.29 -7.71 -4.64
N ARG A 53 10.55 -7.05 -3.74
CA ARG A 53 9.14 -7.35 -3.47
C ARG A 53 8.23 -7.05 -4.67
N ILE A 54 8.47 -5.96 -5.40
CA ILE A 54 7.74 -5.69 -6.66
C ILE A 54 7.99 -6.79 -7.69
N ARG A 55 9.23 -7.27 -7.84
CA ARG A 55 9.53 -8.40 -8.76
C ARG A 55 8.81 -9.69 -8.34
N GLN A 56 8.73 -9.94 -7.04
CA GLN A 56 8.00 -11.10 -6.48
C GLN A 56 6.50 -11.00 -6.76
N LEU A 57 5.87 -9.86 -6.45
CA LEU A 57 4.47 -9.58 -6.79
C LEU A 57 4.20 -9.68 -8.29
N HIS A 58 5.14 -9.22 -9.12
CA HIS A 58 5.01 -9.33 -10.57
C HIS A 58 5.05 -10.78 -11.07
N ARG A 59 5.85 -11.65 -10.45
CA ARG A 59 5.86 -13.09 -10.77
C ARG A 59 4.52 -13.72 -10.38
N LEU A 60 4.07 -13.47 -9.15
CA LEU A 60 2.82 -14.00 -8.61
C LEU A 60 1.58 -13.48 -9.39
N ALA A 61 1.64 -12.26 -9.93
CA ALA A 61 0.60 -11.72 -10.79
C ALA A 61 0.47 -12.44 -12.14
N LYS A 62 1.52 -13.13 -12.62
CA LYS A 62 1.40 -13.99 -13.81
C LYS A 62 0.64 -15.27 -13.52
N GLU A 63 0.75 -15.78 -12.30
CA GLU A 63 0.11 -17.02 -11.85
C GLU A 63 -1.33 -16.76 -11.37
N SER A 64 -1.60 -15.61 -10.76
CA SER A 64 -2.92 -15.26 -10.20
C SER A 64 -3.21 -13.76 -10.34
N PRO A 65 -3.51 -13.27 -11.55
CA PRO A 65 -3.65 -11.85 -11.83
C PRO A 65 -4.77 -11.18 -11.02
N LEU A 66 -5.94 -11.81 -10.88
CA LEU A 66 -7.07 -11.24 -10.13
C LEU A 66 -6.75 -10.99 -8.65
N ASN A 67 -5.89 -11.82 -8.06
CA ASN A 67 -5.56 -11.75 -6.64
C ASN A 67 -4.38 -10.83 -6.35
N VAL A 68 -3.46 -10.66 -7.31
CA VAL A 68 -2.15 -10.02 -7.05
C VAL A 68 -1.98 -8.70 -7.80
N MET A 69 -2.67 -8.50 -8.93
CA MET A 69 -2.47 -7.31 -9.77
C MET A 69 -2.82 -6.01 -9.02
N GLY A 70 -3.87 -6.02 -8.20
CA GLY A 70 -4.21 -4.87 -7.35
C GLY A 70 -3.09 -4.49 -6.38
N LYS A 71 -2.53 -5.48 -5.69
CA LYS A 71 -1.39 -5.31 -4.77
C LYS A 71 -0.14 -4.81 -5.50
N LEU A 72 0.15 -5.36 -6.67
CA LEU A 72 1.27 -4.94 -7.52
C LEU A 72 1.11 -3.47 -7.95
N HIS A 73 -0.07 -3.06 -8.41
CA HIS A 73 -0.33 -1.69 -8.78
C HIS A 73 -0.21 -0.73 -7.61
N LEU A 74 -0.69 -1.11 -6.42
CA LEU A 74 -0.57 -0.29 -5.23
C LEU A 74 0.91 -0.07 -4.84
N ALA A 75 1.71 -1.13 -4.84
CA ALA A 75 3.15 -1.02 -4.58
C ALA A 75 3.87 -0.13 -5.62
N GLN A 76 3.49 -0.24 -6.91
CA GLN A 76 4.01 0.63 -7.97
C GLN A 76 3.59 2.09 -7.79
N ALA A 77 2.36 2.34 -7.33
CA ALA A 77 1.84 3.69 -7.08
C ALA A 77 2.65 4.40 -5.99
N GLU A 78 2.91 3.71 -4.89
CA GLU A 78 3.69 4.23 -3.76
C GLU A 78 5.14 4.58 -4.18
N VAL A 79 5.78 3.72 -4.98
CA VAL A 79 7.11 4.02 -5.55
C VAL A 79 7.06 5.23 -6.49
N ALA A 80 6.09 5.27 -7.41
CA ALA A 80 5.94 6.39 -8.32
C ALA A 80 5.69 7.71 -7.56
N SER A 81 4.91 7.65 -6.48
CA SER A 81 4.67 8.77 -5.57
C SER A 81 5.97 9.29 -4.96
N THR A 82 6.86 8.41 -4.47
CA THR A 82 8.16 8.84 -3.91
C THR A 82 9.12 9.41 -4.94
N CYS A 83 9.02 8.96 -6.19
CA CYS A 83 9.82 9.52 -7.29
C CYS A 83 9.24 10.80 -7.88
N GLY A 84 8.19 11.39 -7.30
CA GLY A 84 7.54 12.61 -7.81
C GLY A 84 6.76 12.41 -9.13
N ARG A 85 6.55 11.16 -9.58
CA ARG A 85 5.86 10.85 -10.83
C ARG A 85 4.34 10.82 -10.62
N ARG A 86 3.74 12.01 -10.42
CA ARG A 86 2.34 12.19 -10.01
C ARG A 86 1.34 11.45 -10.88
N GLU A 87 1.39 11.66 -12.20
CA GLU A 87 0.46 11.03 -13.15
C GLU A 87 0.52 9.50 -13.12
N ARG A 88 1.75 8.94 -13.09
CA ARG A 88 1.94 7.49 -12.99
C ARG A 88 1.45 6.95 -11.66
N ALA A 89 1.66 7.67 -10.56
CA ALA A 89 1.14 7.27 -9.25
C ALA A 89 -0.39 7.24 -9.27
N TYR A 90 -1.02 8.29 -9.82
CA TYR A 90 -2.47 8.36 -9.95
C TYR A 90 -3.07 7.20 -10.73
N MET A 91 -2.58 6.94 -11.95
CA MET A 91 -3.08 5.83 -12.77
C MET A 91 -2.98 4.49 -12.02
N LYS A 92 -1.88 4.28 -11.29
CA LYS A 92 -1.66 3.06 -10.52
C LYS A 92 -2.57 2.97 -9.28
N TYR A 93 -2.86 4.07 -8.60
CA TYR A 93 -3.86 4.06 -7.51
C TYR A 93 -5.25 3.71 -8.02
N VAL A 94 -5.69 4.37 -9.09
CA VAL A 94 -7.02 4.09 -9.67
C VAL A 94 -7.14 2.63 -10.08
N SER A 95 -6.13 2.08 -10.77
CA SER A 95 -6.12 0.65 -11.12
C SER A 95 -6.10 -0.27 -9.89
N ALA A 96 -5.34 0.08 -8.84
CA ALA A 96 -5.27 -0.72 -7.62
C ALA A 96 -6.61 -0.74 -6.87
N ILE A 97 -7.29 0.40 -6.77
CA ILE A 97 -8.61 0.52 -6.14
C ILE A 97 -9.64 -0.31 -6.90
N ALA A 98 -9.76 -0.10 -8.22
CA ALA A 98 -10.73 -0.83 -9.05
C ALA A 98 -10.53 -2.35 -8.99
N LEU A 99 -9.28 -2.83 -8.97
CA LEU A 99 -8.99 -4.26 -8.84
C LEU A 99 -9.29 -4.78 -7.44
N SER A 100 -9.00 -4.01 -6.39
CA SER A 100 -9.27 -4.42 -5.01
C SER A 100 -10.77 -4.52 -4.73
N GLU A 101 -11.55 -3.59 -5.27
CA GLU A 101 -13.02 -3.59 -5.23
C GLU A 101 -13.59 -4.78 -5.97
N LYS A 102 -13.13 -5.03 -7.21
CA LYS A 102 -13.58 -6.16 -8.03
C LYS A 102 -13.30 -7.50 -7.36
N SER A 103 -12.19 -7.63 -6.66
CA SER A 103 -11.82 -8.85 -5.94
C SER A 103 -12.48 -8.96 -4.55
N GLY A 104 -13.24 -7.95 -4.11
CA GLY A 104 -13.96 -7.97 -2.82
C GLY A 104 -13.07 -7.83 -1.58
N PHE A 105 -11.80 -7.47 -1.74
CA PHE A 105 -10.87 -7.34 -0.62
C PHE A 105 -11.04 -5.99 0.06
N LEU A 106 -11.95 -5.90 1.03
CA LEU A 106 -12.27 -4.66 1.75
C LEU A 106 -11.03 -3.99 2.36
N PHE A 107 -10.17 -4.75 3.04
CA PHE A 107 -8.93 -4.22 3.62
C PHE A 107 -8.01 -3.60 2.56
N GLN A 108 -7.82 -4.28 1.43
CA GLN A 108 -6.96 -3.78 0.34
C GLN A 108 -7.55 -2.53 -0.30
N THR A 109 -8.87 -2.51 -0.47
CA THR A 109 -9.60 -1.35 -1.00
C THR A 109 -9.46 -0.15 -0.08
N ALA A 110 -9.66 -0.32 1.23
CA ALA A 110 -9.49 0.74 2.21
C ALA A 110 -8.04 1.27 2.24
N LEU A 111 -7.05 0.36 2.23
CA LEU A 111 -5.64 0.73 2.20
C LEU A 111 -5.26 1.49 0.93
N ALA A 112 -5.76 1.06 -0.23
CA ALA A 112 -5.50 1.72 -1.51
C ALA A 112 -6.08 3.15 -1.53
N ASN A 113 -7.29 3.32 -0.99
CA ASN A 113 -7.93 4.62 -0.83
C ASN A 113 -7.17 5.53 0.16
N GLU A 114 -6.71 4.99 1.31
CA GLU A 114 -5.93 5.76 2.28
C GLU A 114 -4.62 6.28 1.66
N LEU A 115 -3.88 5.41 0.97
CA LEU A 115 -2.60 5.76 0.35
C LEU A 115 -2.77 6.76 -0.81
N ALA A 116 -3.82 6.59 -1.63
CA ALA A 116 -4.18 7.55 -2.67
C ALA A 116 -4.50 8.93 -2.06
N GLY A 117 -5.33 8.95 -1.02
CA GLY A 117 -5.67 10.17 -0.28
C GLY A 117 -4.45 10.89 0.28
N LYS A 118 -3.57 10.16 0.97
CA LYS A 118 -2.29 10.70 1.50
C LYS A 118 -1.36 11.18 0.39
N HIS A 119 -1.35 10.52 -0.77
CA HIS A 119 -0.63 11.00 -1.95
C HIS A 119 -1.14 12.37 -2.41
N PHE A 120 -2.45 12.52 -2.60
CA PHE A 120 -3.02 13.78 -3.06
C PHE A 120 -2.86 14.92 -2.06
N LEU A 121 -2.94 14.63 -0.77
CA LEU A 121 -2.70 15.62 0.28
C LEU A 121 -1.27 16.17 0.19
N ARG A 122 -0.28 15.29 0.03
CA ARG A 122 1.14 15.68 -0.14
C ARG A 122 1.40 16.52 -1.39
N PHE A 123 0.62 16.33 -2.44
CA PHE A 123 0.76 17.07 -3.70
C PHE A 123 -0.19 18.27 -3.82
N GLY A 124 -0.92 18.62 -2.75
CA GLY A 124 -1.74 19.83 -2.65
C GLY A 124 -3.15 19.72 -3.24
N SER A 125 -3.59 18.54 -3.68
CA SER A 125 -4.93 18.32 -4.25
C SER A 125 -5.93 17.92 -3.16
N LYS A 126 -6.36 18.91 -2.35
CA LYS A 126 -7.24 18.68 -1.18
C LYS A 126 -8.55 17.98 -1.53
N ASP A 127 -9.23 18.40 -2.60
CA ASP A 127 -10.52 17.82 -2.98
C ASP A 127 -10.42 16.32 -3.30
N LEU A 128 -9.39 15.93 -4.06
CA LEU A 128 -9.12 14.52 -4.36
C LEU A 128 -8.71 13.77 -3.10
N ALA A 129 -7.86 14.37 -2.26
CA ALA A 129 -7.46 13.76 -0.99
C ALA A 129 -8.68 13.43 -0.12
N THR A 130 -9.57 14.41 0.10
CA THR A 130 -10.78 14.24 0.90
C THR A 130 -11.68 13.14 0.35
N ARG A 131 -11.87 13.09 -0.98
CA ARG A 131 -12.67 12.03 -1.61
C ARG A 131 -12.14 10.62 -1.31
N TYR A 132 -10.85 10.39 -1.53
CA TYR A 132 -10.25 9.07 -1.29
C TYR A 132 -10.18 8.73 0.20
N LEU A 133 -9.92 9.70 1.08
CA LEU A 133 -9.84 9.47 2.51
C LEU A 133 -11.19 9.15 3.14
N ASN A 134 -12.26 9.86 2.74
CA ASN A 134 -13.61 9.54 3.17
C ASN A 134 -14.02 8.14 2.75
N GLU A 135 -13.64 7.73 1.53
CA GLU A 135 -13.90 6.38 1.05
C GLU A 135 -13.09 5.34 1.84
N ALA A 136 -11.82 5.63 2.17
CA ALA A 136 -11.02 4.77 3.05
C ALA A 136 -11.68 4.58 4.42
N VAL A 137 -12.17 5.66 5.04
CA VAL A 137 -12.92 5.62 6.31
C VAL A 137 -14.16 4.75 6.18
N ARG A 138 -14.97 4.97 5.13
CA ARG A 138 -16.19 4.20 4.87
C ARG A 138 -15.90 2.71 4.73
N VAL A 139 -14.89 2.33 3.93
CA VAL A 139 -14.53 0.92 3.72
C VAL A 139 -13.91 0.30 4.97
N TYR A 140 -13.09 1.03 5.73
CA TYR A 140 -12.58 0.55 7.02
C TYR A 140 -13.69 0.33 8.04
N HIS A 141 -14.72 1.18 8.03
CA HIS A 141 -15.89 1.00 8.87
C HIS A 141 -16.66 -0.26 8.49
N VAL A 142 -16.93 -0.49 7.19
CA VAL A 142 -17.57 -1.73 6.70
C VAL A 142 -16.73 -2.97 7.03
N TRP A 143 -15.40 -2.88 6.97
CA TRP A 143 -14.50 -3.97 7.37
C TRP A 143 -14.48 -4.22 8.89
N GLY A 144 -14.96 -3.27 9.71
CA GLY A 144 -15.02 -3.39 11.17
C GLY A 144 -13.80 -2.83 11.92
N ALA A 145 -12.90 -2.10 11.24
CA ALA A 145 -11.70 -1.53 11.87
C ALA A 145 -11.96 -0.19 12.53
N THR A 146 -12.78 -0.18 13.58
CA THR A 146 -13.19 1.01 14.34
C THR A 146 -12.01 1.83 14.88
N ALA A 147 -10.99 1.17 15.42
CA ALA A 147 -9.77 1.85 15.90
C ALA A 147 -9.03 2.60 14.77
N LYS A 148 -8.95 1.99 13.58
CA LYS A 148 -8.31 2.60 12.41
C LYS A 148 -9.14 3.76 11.86
N VAL A 149 -10.47 3.63 11.87
CA VAL A 149 -11.40 4.71 11.50
C VAL A 149 -11.19 5.91 12.43
N ASN A 150 -11.23 5.71 13.74
CA ASN A 150 -11.08 6.80 14.72
C ASN A 150 -9.72 7.50 14.56
N HIS A 151 -8.66 6.73 14.35
CA HIS A 151 -7.33 7.27 14.10
C HIS A 151 -7.29 8.13 12.82
N LEU A 152 -7.87 7.64 11.72
CA LEU A 152 -7.88 8.35 10.45
C LEU A 152 -8.75 9.61 10.49
N VAL A 153 -9.92 9.56 11.13
CA VAL A 153 -10.81 10.73 11.32
C VAL A 153 -10.10 11.82 12.13
N ALA A 154 -9.39 11.43 13.20
CA ALA A 154 -8.60 12.36 14.01
C ALA A 154 -7.42 12.97 13.21
N GLU A 155 -6.72 12.16 12.39
CA GLU A 155 -5.63 12.63 11.52
C GLU A 155 -6.10 13.68 10.50
N LEU A 156 -7.36 13.58 10.06
CA LEU A 156 -7.93 14.43 9.01
C LEU A 156 -8.70 15.64 9.53
N GLY A 157 -8.90 15.75 10.85
CA GLY A 157 -9.71 16.82 11.43
C GLY A 157 -11.18 16.76 11.00
N LEU A 158 -11.69 15.56 10.70
CA LEU A 158 -13.10 15.33 10.31
C LEU A 158 -14.01 15.15 11.55
N ALA A 159 -13.69 15.81 12.66
CA ALA A 159 -14.44 15.75 13.92
C ALA A 159 -15.55 16.80 13.97
#